data_AF-A0A9D5ZRF2-F1
#
_entry.id   AF-A0A9D5ZRF2-F1
#
_cell.length_a   1.000
_cell.length_b   1.000
_cell.length_c   1.000
_cell.angle_alpha   90.00
_cell.angle_beta   90.00
_cell.angle_gamma   90.00
#
_symmetry.space_group_name_H-M   'P 1'
#
loop_
_entity.id
_entity.type
_entity.pdbx_description
1 polymer ?
#
loop_
_entity_poly.entity_id
_entity_poly.type
_entity_poly.pdbx_seq_one_letter_code
_entity_poly.pdbx_strand_id
1 'polypeptide(L)' 'MRKETYYDEEGYDKEGFDKDGYDREGRDKEGHDRFGLASEKDGFNFMGFDKDGYNLLGFNKEGYNREGYNIYGKKKHNGK' A
#
# COMPACT_ATOMS: atom_id res chain seq x y z
N MET A 1 4.19 7.56 30.81
CA MET A 1 2.74 7.25 30.72
C MET A 1 2.58 6.16 29.68
N ARG A 2 2.12 4.95 30.05
CA ARG A 2 1.74 3.93 29.07
C ARG A 2 0.33 4.30 28.59
N LYS A 3 0.17 4.68 27.33
CA LYS A 3 -1.17 4.80 26.73
C LYS A 3 -1.71 3.38 26.63
N GLU A 4 -2.55 2.98 27.57
CA GLU A 4 -3.40 1.81 27.41
C GLU A 4 -4.40 2.18 26.31
N THR A 5 -4.07 1.83 25.07
CA THR A 5 -5.02 1.92 23.96
C THR A 5 -6.04 0.80 24.19
N TYR A 6 -7.19 1.19 24.72
CA TYR A 6 -8.33 0.29 24.85
C TYR A 6 -8.84 0.00 23.43
N TYR A 7 -8.78 -1.26 23.03
CA TYR A 7 -9.36 -1.76 21.79
C TYR A 7 -10.68 -2.47 22.12
N ASP A 8 -11.68 -2.33 21.27
CA ASP A 8 -12.94 -3.08 21.35
C ASP A 8 -12.74 -4.58 21.10
N GLU A 9 -13.80 -5.38 21.19
CA GLU A 9 -13.75 -6.83 20.93
C GLU A 9 -13.30 -7.17 19.50
N GLU A 10 -13.39 -6.21 18.58
CA GLU A 10 -12.97 -6.32 17.19
C GLU A 10 -11.52 -5.84 16.96
N GLY A 11 -10.86 -5.29 17.99
CA GLY A 11 -9.47 -4.85 17.93
C GLY A 11 -9.26 -3.40 17.48
N TYR A 12 -10.28 -2.53 17.56
CA TYR A 12 -10.24 -1.12 17.16
C TYR A 12 -10.28 -0.18 18.37
N ASP A 13 -9.52 0.91 18.32
CA ASP A 13 -9.50 1.93 19.36
C ASP A 13 -10.78 2.78 19.36
N LYS A 14 -10.90 3.70 20.32
CA LYS A 14 -12.05 4.62 20.42
C LYS A 14 -12.22 5.53 19.19
N GLU A 15 -11.18 5.71 18.38
CA GLU A 15 -11.20 6.49 17.14
C GLU A 15 -11.58 5.61 15.94
N GLY A 16 -11.75 4.30 16.15
CA GLY A 16 -12.13 3.33 15.14
C GLY A 16 -10.96 2.74 14.36
N PHE A 17 -9.73 2.89 14.85
CA PHE A 17 -8.51 2.41 14.19
C PHE A 17 -7.91 1.21 14.92
N ASP A 18 -7.42 0.22 14.17
CA ASP A 18 -6.71 -0.90 14.75
C ASP A 18 -5.34 -0.48 15.31
N LYS A 19 -4.63 -1.43 15.92
CA LYS A 19 -3.28 -1.20 16.45
C LYS A 19 -2.26 -0.72 15.40
N ASP A 20 -2.52 -0.99 14.13
CA ASP A 20 -1.65 -0.63 13.01
C ASP A 20 -2.06 0.72 12.39
N GLY A 21 -3.16 1.33 12.88
CA GLY A 21 -3.63 2.65 12.48
C GLY A 21 -4.67 2.65 11.36
N TYR A 22 -5.34 1.52 11.10
CA TYR A 22 -6.31 1.37 10.01
C TYR A 22 -7.74 1.23 10.51
N ASP A 23 -8.68 1.91 9.85
CA ASP A 23 -10.11 1.85 10.13
C ASP A 23 -10.69 0.45 9.84
N ARG A 24 -11.98 0.28 10.17
CA ARG A 24 -12.71 -0.98 9.91
C ARG A 24 -12.81 -1.33 8.41
N GLU A 25 -12.59 -0.36 7.54
CA GLU A 25 -12.54 -0.54 6.08
C GLU A 25 -11.09 -0.78 5.59
N GLY A 26 -10.12 -0.83 6.50
CA GLY A 26 -8.71 -1.10 6.22
C GLY A 26 -7.91 0.11 5.75
N ARG A 27 -8.36 1.34 6.05
CA ARG A 27 -7.74 2.59 5.61
C ARG A 27 -7.16 3.40 6.76
N ASP A 28 -6.02 4.03 6.55
CA ASP A 28 -5.41 4.95 7.51
C ASP A 28 -6.21 6.27 7.62
N LYS A 29 -5.75 7.17 8.49
CA LYS A 29 -6.35 8.50 8.69
C LYS A 29 -6.30 9.39 7.44
N GLU A 30 -5.45 9.07 6.49
CA GLU A 30 -5.25 9.78 5.22
C GLU A 30 -6.09 9.15 4.09
N GLY A 31 -6.72 7.99 4.34
CA GLY A 31 -7.56 7.26 3.40
C GLY A 31 -6.81 6.22 2.57
N HIS A 32 -5.57 5.90 2.92
CA HIS A 32 -4.77 4.88 2.27
C HIS A 32 -5.07 3.50 2.84
N ASP A 33 -5.21 2.49 1.99
CA ASP A 33 -5.31 1.12 2.48
C ASP A 33 -4.02 0.64 3.19
N ARG A 34 -4.03 -0.59 3.73
CA ARG A 34 -2.86 -1.22 4.36
C ARG A 34 -1.63 -1.35 3.45
N PHE A 35 -1.78 -1.12 2.15
CA PHE A 35 -0.71 -1.12 1.16
C PHE A 35 -0.28 0.30 0.75
N GLY A 36 -0.87 1.34 1.36
CA GLY A 36 -0.59 2.74 1.05
C GLY A 36 -1.33 3.27 -0.19
N LEU A 37 -2.36 2.57 -0.68
CA LEU A 37 -3.11 2.99 -1.87
C LEU A 37 -4.27 3.91 -1.47
N ALA A 38 -4.20 5.17 -1.89
CA ALA A 38 -5.37 6.05 -1.84
C ALA A 38 -6.39 5.60 -2.89
N SER A 39 -7.63 5.38 -2.46
CA SER A 39 -8.81 5.15 -3.30
C SER A 39 -8.84 6.05 -4.56
N GLU A 40 -8.60 5.48 -5.75
CA GLU A 40 -8.78 6.01 -7.13
C GLU A 40 -8.29 7.45 -7.46
N LYS A 41 -7.90 8.26 -6.48
CA LYS A 41 -7.60 9.69 -6.61
C LYS A 41 -6.20 9.96 -7.14
N ASP A 42 -5.29 9.00 -7.03
CA ASP A 42 -3.88 9.19 -7.38
C ASP A 42 -3.50 8.61 -8.75
N GLY A 43 -4.47 8.22 -9.57
CA GLY A 43 -4.22 7.66 -10.91
C GLY A 43 -3.76 6.20 -10.90
N PHE A 44 -3.93 5.50 -9.76
CA PHE A 44 -3.73 4.06 -9.61
C PHE A 44 -5.09 3.34 -9.65
N ASN A 45 -5.14 2.19 -10.31
CA ASN A 45 -6.31 1.33 -10.36
C ASN A 45 -6.54 0.61 -9.02
N PHE A 46 -7.66 -0.11 -8.89
CA PHE A 46 -8.00 -0.90 -7.70
C PHE A 46 -6.98 -2.01 -7.36
N MET A 47 -6.08 -2.36 -8.29
CA MET A 47 -4.97 -3.29 -8.04
C MET A 47 -3.70 -2.56 -7.58
N GLY A 48 -3.74 -1.24 -7.40
CA GLY A 48 -2.62 -0.42 -6.98
C GLY A 48 -1.59 -0.12 -8.06
N PHE A 49 -1.95 -0.23 -9.34
CA PHE A 49 -1.07 0.07 -10.46
C PHE A 49 -1.54 1.31 -11.22
N ASP A 50 -0.59 2.15 -11.63
CA ASP A 50 -0.86 3.29 -12.50
C ASP A 50 -1.30 2.84 -13.90
N LYS A 51 -1.66 3.82 -14.73
CA LYS A 51 -2.04 3.59 -16.14
C LYS A 51 -0.97 2.85 -16.97
N ASP A 52 0.30 2.92 -16.56
CA ASP A 52 1.42 2.28 -17.25
C ASP A 52 1.75 0.90 -16.65
N GLY A 53 1.00 0.46 -15.63
CA GLY A 53 1.13 -0.84 -14.98
C GLY A 53 2.20 -0.91 -13.89
N TYR A 54 2.59 0.22 -13.29
CA TYR A 54 3.55 0.28 -12.18
C TYR A 54 2.86 0.60 -10.87
N ASN A 55 3.28 -0.08 -9.80
CA ASN A 55 2.76 0.17 -8.47
C ASN A 55 3.27 1.51 -7.91
N LEU A 56 2.81 1.87 -6.71
CA LEU A 56 3.20 3.11 -6.03
C LEU A 56 4.71 3.20 -5.76
N LEU A 57 5.42 2.07 -5.74
CA LEU A 57 6.87 1.99 -5.61
C LEU A 57 7.61 2.11 -6.97
N GLY A 58 6.87 2.27 -8.07
CA GLY A 58 7.41 2.39 -9.42
C GLY A 58 7.81 1.07 -10.07
N PHE A 59 7.32 -0.07 -9.58
CA PHE A 59 7.61 -1.41 -10.12
C PHE A 59 6.40 -2.05 -10.78
N ASN A 60 6.61 -2.70 -11.91
CA ASN A 60 5.58 -3.47 -12.58
C ASN A 60 5.26 -4.77 -11.83
N LYS A 61 4.28 -5.51 -12.34
CA LYS A 61 3.82 -6.81 -11.80
C LYS A 61 4.92 -7.87 -11.73
N GLU A 62 5.96 -7.74 -12.55
CA GLU A 62 7.11 -8.65 -12.59
C GLU A 62 8.26 -8.18 -11.65
N GLY A 63 8.08 -7.06 -10.95
CA GLY A 63 9.06 -6.51 -10.01
C GLY A 63 10.15 -5.65 -10.65
N TYR A 64 9.92 -5.10 -11.84
CA TYR A 64 10.89 -4.22 -12.53
C TYR A 64 10.38 -2.79 -12.64
N ASN A 65 11.27 -1.84 -12.42
CA ASN A 65 10.98 -0.42 -12.58
C ASN A 65 10.83 -0.02 -14.06
N ARG A 66 10.48 1.24 -14.30
CA ARG A 66 10.31 1.81 -15.65
C ARG A 66 11.56 1.73 -16.53
N GLU A 67 12.74 1.62 -15.92
CA GLU A 67 14.03 1.45 -16.61
C GLU A 67 14.38 -0.04 -16.83
N GLY A 68 13.56 -0.95 -16.32
CA GLY A 68 13.74 -2.39 -16.40
C GLY A 68 14.65 -2.98 -15.34
N TYR A 69 14.87 -2.31 -14.19
CA TYR A 69 15.65 -2.84 -13.07
C TYR A 69 14.77 -3.30 -11.92
N ASN A 70 15.10 -4.43 -11.30
CA ASN A 70 14.42 -4.88 -10.09
C ASN A 70 14.97 -4.17 -8.84
N ILE A 71 14.40 -4.46 -7.67
CA ILE A 71 14.80 -3.90 -6.37
C ILE A 71 16.27 -4.16 -6.00
N TYR A 72 16.92 -5.13 -6.65
CA TYR A 72 18.33 -5.45 -6.45
C TYR A 72 19.24 -4.78 -7.49
N GLY A 73 18.71 -3.89 -8.34
CA GLY A 73 19.44 -3.24 -9.43
C GLY A 73 19.76 -4.17 -10.60
N LYS A 74 19.11 -5.35 -10.71
CA LYS A 74 19.32 -6.26 -11.84
C LYS A 74 18.37 -5.93 -12.98
N LYS A 75 18.92 -5.77 -14.18
CA LYS A 75 18.13 -5.49 -15.38
C LYS A 75 17.31 -6.71 -15.79
N LYS A 76 16.10 -6.49 -16.29
CA LYS A 76 15.24 -7.52 -16.89
C LYS A 76 16.00 -8.17 -18.04
N HIS A 77 16.36 -9.43 -17.87
CA HIS A 77 16.91 -10.24 -18.94
C HIS A 77 15.76 -10.67 -19.84
N ASN A 78 15.52 -9.93 -20.91
CA ASN A 78 14.72 -10.44 -22.02
C ASN A 78 15.60 -11.45 -22.76
N GLY A 79 15.53 -12.72 -22.36
CA GLY A 79 16.16 -13.81 -23.10
C GLY A 79 15.70 -13.76 -24.55
N LYS A 80 16.68 -13.63 -25.46
CA LYS A 80 16.49 -13.96 -26.88
C LYS A 80 16.54 -15.47 -27.04
#